data_AF-A0A7X6GH35-F1
#
_entry.id   AF-A0A7X6GH35-F1
#
_cell.length_a   1.000
_cell.length_b   1.000
_cell.length_c   1.000
_cell.angle_alpha   90.00
_cell.angle_beta   90.00
_cell.angle_gamma   90.00
#
_symmetry.space_group_name_H-M   'P 1'
#
loop_
_entity.id
_entity.type
_entity.pdbx_description
1 polymer ?
#
loop_
_entity_poly.entity_id
_entity_poly.type
_entity_poly.pdbx_seq_one_letter_code
_entity_poly.pdbx_strand_id
1 'polypeptide(L)'
;MNFNDLPLHDGLVKTISINWPGKSAEIFLDCFLMTNPNAQPCILTFSGISSVDVPMTAPWGESNSINTARVQKNTYQIELQSGDTLQLEATTFGFDTIGSYPPINSLTAFAETRTCEAASPSCLTRLHPLFKS
;
A
#
# COMPACT_ATOMS: atom_id res chain seq x y z
N MET A 1 -4.86 -15.57 -10.91
CA MET A 1 -3.73 -15.45 -9.96
C MET A 1 -4.16 -16.14 -8.67
N ASN A 2 -3.34 -17.03 -8.12
CA ASN A 2 -3.66 -17.66 -6.84
C ASN A 2 -3.03 -16.84 -5.72
N PHE A 3 -3.75 -16.66 -4.61
CA PHE A 3 -3.24 -15.91 -3.46
C PHE A 3 -2.01 -16.60 -2.84
N ASN A 4 -2.02 -17.93 -2.80
CA ASN A 4 -0.94 -18.72 -2.20
C ASN A 4 0.37 -18.68 -3.01
N ASP A 5 0.31 -18.22 -4.27
CA ASP A 5 1.48 -18.12 -5.15
C ASP A 5 2.13 -16.71 -5.09
N LEU A 6 1.57 -15.80 -4.29
CA LEU A 6 2.10 -14.44 -4.17
C LEU A 6 3.42 -14.46 -3.39
N PRO A 7 4.44 -13.67 -3.79
CA PRO A 7 5.72 -13.55 -3.12
C PRO A 7 5.61 -12.66 -1.87
N LEU A 8 4.69 -13.03 -0.96
CA LEU A 8 4.44 -12.31 0.29
C LEU A 8 5.38 -12.78 1.41
N HIS A 9 6.03 -13.92 1.27
CA HIS A 9 6.99 -14.42 2.27
C HIS A 9 8.12 -13.39 2.48
N ASP A 10 8.45 -13.11 3.74
CA ASP A 10 9.37 -12.05 4.17
C ASP A 10 8.96 -10.63 3.77
N GLY A 11 7.72 -10.43 3.32
CA GLY A 11 7.19 -9.12 2.97
C GLY A 11 6.98 -8.25 4.22
N LEU A 12 7.45 -7.01 4.21
CA LEU A 12 7.36 -6.11 5.36
C LEU A 12 6.05 -5.31 5.35
N VAL A 13 5.12 -5.57 6.26
CA VAL A 13 3.85 -4.83 6.34
C VAL A 13 4.07 -3.43 6.92
N LYS A 14 3.79 -2.39 6.15
CA LYS A 14 3.96 -0.99 6.57
C LYS A 14 2.66 -0.35 7.05
N THR A 15 1.58 -0.58 6.32
CA THR A 15 0.31 0.12 6.59
C THR A 15 -0.85 -0.75 6.15
N ILE A 16 -1.89 -0.78 6.99
CA ILE A 16 -3.17 -1.40 6.67
C ILE A 16 -4.20 -0.27 6.69
N SER A 17 -4.80 0.01 5.53
CA SER A 17 -5.87 0.99 5.37
C SER A 17 -7.18 0.24 5.19
N ILE A 18 -8.21 0.59 5.98
CA ILE A 18 -9.53 -0.05 5.90
C ILE A 18 -10.57 1.01 5.61
N ASN A 19 -11.29 0.84 4.51
CA ASN A 19 -12.41 1.67 4.10
C ASN A 19 -13.73 0.95 4.41
N TRP A 20 -14.30 1.24 5.59
CA TRP A 20 -15.55 0.62 6.04
C TRP A 20 -16.75 0.92 5.14
N PRO A 21 -17.02 2.18 4.74
CA PRO A 21 -18.13 2.47 3.82
C PRO A 21 -17.96 1.82 2.45
N GLY A 22 -16.73 1.77 1.94
CA GLY A 22 -16.40 1.17 0.65
C GLY A 22 -16.19 -0.35 0.68
N LYS A 23 -16.27 -0.99 1.86
CA LYS A 23 -16.00 -2.43 2.06
C LYS A 23 -14.70 -2.89 1.39
N SER A 24 -13.63 -2.12 1.56
CA SER A 24 -12.33 -2.38 0.96
C SER A 24 -11.20 -2.19 1.98
N ALA A 25 -10.08 -2.87 1.74
CA ALA A 25 -8.89 -2.72 2.53
C ALA A 25 -7.66 -2.80 1.63
N GLU A 26 -6.63 -2.08 2.01
CA GLU A 26 -5.37 -1.99 1.30
C GLU A 26 -4.25 -2.24 2.29
N ILE A 27 -3.42 -3.23 1.99
CA ILE A 27 -2.21 -3.52 2.77
C ILE A 27 -1.03 -3.08 1.92
N PHE A 28 -0.28 -2.12 2.44
CA PHE A 28 0.98 -1.68 1.88
C PHE A 28 2.10 -2.47 2.52
N LEU A 29 2.91 -3.13 1.69
CA LEU A 29 4.03 -3.92 2.15
C LEU A 29 5.20 -3.83 1.17
N ASP A 30 6.42 -4.11 1.63
CA ASP A 30 7.56 -4.28 0.72
C ASP A 30 7.81 -5.78 0.49
N CYS A 31 7.74 -6.26 -0.75
CA CYS A 31 8.01 -7.66 -1.12
C CYS A 31 9.39 -7.84 -1.77
N PHE A 32 10.03 -8.98 -1.51
CA PHE A 32 11.24 -9.39 -2.21
C PHE A 32 10.88 -10.19 -3.47
N LEU A 33 10.73 -9.50 -4.59
CA LEU A 33 10.47 -10.14 -5.89
C LEU A 33 11.77 -10.75 -6.44
N MET A 34 11.75 -12.04 -6.80
CA MET A 34 12.93 -12.75 -7.31
C MET A 34 13.56 -11.99 -8.49
N THR A 35 14.88 -11.78 -8.40
CA THR A 35 15.85 -11.05 -9.27
C THR A 35 16.32 -9.67 -8.79
N ASN A 36 15.72 -9.05 -7.78
CA ASN A 36 16.24 -7.80 -7.21
C ASN A 36 16.59 -7.96 -5.73
N PRO A 37 17.81 -7.59 -5.27
CA PRO A 37 18.15 -7.60 -3.85
C PRO A 37 17.34 -6.59 -3.01
N ASN A 38 16.66 -5.63 -3.66
CA ASN A 38 15.88 -4.62 -2.97
C ASN A 38 14.39 -5.00 -2.88
N ALA A 39 13.84 -4.88 -1.67
CA ALA A 39 12.40 -4.99 -1.45
C ALA A 39 11.66 -3.96 -2.31
N GLN A 40 10.64 -4.41 -3.04
CA GLN A 40 9.81 -3.58 -3.90
C GLN A 40 8.52 -3.22 -3.15
N PRO A 41 8.10 -1.94 -3.15
CA PRO A 41 6.82 -1.57 -2.56
C PRO A 41 5.70 -2.26 -3.32
N CYS A 42 4.77 -2.87 -2.60
CA CYS A 42 3.65 -3.63 -3.11
C CYS A 42 2.37 -3.22 -2.36
N ILE A 43 1.25 -3.39 -3.04
CA ILE A 43 -0.07 -3.17 -2.48
C ILE A 43 -0.91 -4.41 -2.71
N LEU A 44 -1.55 -4.85 -1.63
CA LEU A 44 -2.54 -5.91 -1.62
C LEU A 44 -3.90 -5.27 -1.37
N THR A 45 -4.77 -5.33 -2.36
CA THR A 45 -6.10 -4.73 -2.32
C THR A 45 -7.16 -5.80 -2.09
N PHE A 46 -8.13 -5.52 -1.25
CA PHE A 46 -9.27 -6.39 -0.96
C PHE A 46 -10.55 -5.61 -1.18
N SER A 47 -11.54 -6.24 -1.80
CA SER A 47 -12.84 -5.63 -2.09
C SER A 47 -13.99 -6.57 -1.74
N GLY A 48 -15.12 -5.98 -1.34
CA GLY A 48 -16.28 -6.73 -0.86
C GLY A 48 -16.04 -7.36 0.50
N ILE A 49 -15.36 -6.62 1.39
CA ILE A 49 -15.02 -7.10 2.73
C ILE A 49 -16.27 -7.30 3.59
N SER A 50 -16.39 -8.47 4.21
CA SER A 50 -17.43 -8.80 5.19
C SER A 50 -16.91 -8.78 6.64
N SER A 51 -15.64 -9.11 6.84
CA SER A 51 -15.00 -9.20 8.15
C SER A 51 -13.53 -8.80 8.07
N VAL A 52 -13.05 -8.09 9.09
CA VAL A 52 -11.63 -7.73 9.26
C VAL A 52 -11.24 -7.96 10.70
N ASP A 53 -10.22 -8.77 10.90
CA ASP A 53 -9.59 -9.04 12.18
C ASP A 53 -8.09 -8.74 12.07
N VAL A 54 -7.65 -7.76 12.84
CA VAL A 54 -6.27 -7.23 12.82
C VAL A 54 -5.81 -7.14 14.28
N PRO A 55 -5.38 -8.26 14.88
CA PRO A 55 -4.97 -8.29 16.27
C PRO A 55 -3.57 -7.67 16.43
N MET A 56 -3.42 -6.74 17.37
CA MET A 56 -2.12 -6.23 17.81
C MET A 56 -1.85 -6.72 19.24
N THR A 57 -1.72 -8.04 19.39
CA THR A 57 -1.54 -8.67 20.71
C THR A 57 -0.19 -8.30 21.32
N ALA A 58 0.83 -8.13 20.47
CA ALA A 58 2.10 -7.51 20.81
C ALA A 58 2.39 -6.37 19.82
N PRO A 59 3.16 -5.34 20.20
CA PRO A 59 3.63 -4.34 19.24
C PRO A 59 4.43 -5.04 18.15
N TRP A 60 4.01 -4.88 16.89
CA TRP A 60 4.66 -5.59 15.78
C TRP A 60 6.11 -5.16 15.55
N GLY A 61 6.54 -3.98 16.04
CA GLY A 61 7.95 -3.59 16.10
C GLY A 61 8.71 -3.82 14.78
N GLU A 62 9.87 -4.48 14.87
CA GLU A 62 10.65 -4.98 13.71
C GLU A 62 10.14 -6.34 13.17
N SER A 63 9.14 -6.93 13.82
CA SER A 63 8.54 -8.25 13.53
C SER A 63 7.27 -8.17 12.68
N ASN A 64 7.09 -7.08 11.94
CA ASN A 64 6.00 -6.86 10.99
C ASN A 64 6.22 -7.55 9.62
N SER A 65 7.18 -8.45 9.53
CA SER A 65 7.41 -9.31 8.36
C SER A 65 6.37 -10.42 8.29
N ILE A 66 5.92 -10.75 7.08
CA ILE A 66 4.99 -11.85 6.82
C ILE A 66 5.75 -13.17 6.92
N ASN A 67 5.28 -14.04 7.80
CA ASN A 67 5.73 -15.43 7.92
C ASN A 67 5.05 -16.31 6.86
N THR A 68 3.73 -16.21 6.72
CA THR A 68 2.96 -17.02 5.77
C THR A 68 1.68 -16.31 5.36
N ALA A 69 1.31 -16.42 4.09
CA ALA A 69 0.04 -15.92 3.58
C ALA A 69 -0.73 -17.09 2.95
N ARG A 70 -2.00 -17.26 3.31
CA ARG A 70 -2.86 -18.31 2.77
C ARG A 70 -4.32 -17.87 2.66
N VAL A 71 -5.06 -18.50 1.77
CA VAL A 71 -6.52 -18.31 1.65
C VAL A 71 -7.29 -19.58 2.00
N GLN A 72 -8.33 -19.46 2.82
CA GLN A 72 -9.25 -20.54 3.18
C GLN A 72 -10.70 -20.08 3.06
N LYS A 73 -11.51 -20.68 2.16
CA LYS A 73 -12.96 -20.41 2.03
C LYS A 73 -13.32 -18.90 2.02
N ASN A 74 -12.58 -18.08 1.27
CA ASN A 74 -12.70 -16.62 1.18
C ASN A 74 -12.14 -15.79 2.34
N THR A 75 -11.53 -16.43 3.33
CA THR A 75 -10.75 -15.77 4.37
C THR A 75 -9.28 -15.75 3.96
N TYR A 76 -8.73 -14.55 3.80
CA TYR A 76 -7.32 -14.29 3.58
C TYR A 76 -6.65 -14.18 4.95
N GLN A 77 -5.69 -15.07 5.20
CA GLN A 77 -4.95 -15.15 6.45
C GLN A 77 -3.49 -14.81 6.17
N ILE A 78 -2.99 -13.78 6.85
CA ILE A 78 -1.60 -13.33 6.76
C ILE A 78 -1.02 -13.41 8.17
N GLU A 79 -0.14 -14.37 8.36
CA GLU A 79 0.58 -14.58 9.61
C GLU A 79 1.86 -13.75 9.61
N LEU A 80 2.04 -12.94 10.65
CA LEU A 80 3.24 -12.15 10.88
C LEU A 80 4.26 -12.96 11.69
N GLN A 81 5.54 -12.63 11.58
CA GLN A 81 6.60 -13.23 12.39
C GLN A 81 6.47 -12.93 13.89
N SER A 82 5.67 -11.92 14.27
CA SER A 82 5.27 -11.70 15.66
C SER A 82 4.38 -12.82 16.23
N GLY A 83 3.75 -13.63 15.37
CA GLY A 83 2.74 -14.61 15.72
C GLY A 83 1.30 -14.09 15.61
N ASP A 84 1.10 -12.81 15.30
CA ASP A 84 -0.24 -12.27 15.01
C ASP A 84 -0.71 -12.72 13.61
N THR A 85 -2.00 -13.02 13.49
CA THR A 85 -2.61 -13.41 12.21
C THR A 85 -3.67 -12.40 11.81
N LEU A 86 -3.41 -11.68 10.71
CA LEU A 86 -4.38 -10.82 10.06
C LEU A 86 -5.38 -11.69 9.30
N GLN A 87 -6.68 -11.48 9.51
CA GLN A 87 -7.72 -12.20 8.81
C GLN A 87 -8.69 -11.23 8.14
N LEU A 88 -8.87 -11.38 6.84
CA LEU A 88 -9.84 -10.60 6.07
C LEU A 88 -10.75 -11.55 5.30
N GLU A 89 -12.05 -11.37 5.42
CA GLU A 89 -13.00 -12.02 4.53
C GLU A 89 -13.37 -11.05 3.41
N ALA A 90 -13.04 -11.42 2.17
CA ALA A 90 -13.31 -10.57 1.01
C ALA A 90 -13.74 -11.40 -0.20
N THR A 91 -14.51 -10.77 -1.10
CA THR A 91 -14.95 -11.40 -2.35
C THR A 91 -13.82 -11.49 -3.36
N THR A 92 -12.98 -10.46 -3.44
CA THR A 92 -11.90 -10.36 -4.43
C THR A 92 -10.64 -9.76 -3.80
N PHE A 93 -9.49 -10.15 -4.35
CA PHE A 93 -8.20 -9.56 -4.02
C PHE A 93 -7.45 -9.11 -5.28
N GLY A 94 -6.57 -8.14 -5.13
CA GLY A 94 -5.62 -7.68 -6.13
C GLY A 94 -4.22 -7.54 -5.52
N PHE A 95 -3.19 -7.72 -6.32
CA PHE A 95 -1.80 -7.55 -5.91
C PHE A 95 -1.05 -6.80 -7.00
N ASP A 96 -0.47 -5.66 -6.64
CA ASP A 96 0.27 -4.79 -7.56
C ASP A 96 1.57 -4.32 -6.92
N THR A 97 2.60 -4.12 -7.74
CA THR A 97 3.88 -3.54 -7.31
C THR A 97 3.83 -2.04 -7.52
N ILE A 98 3.95 -1.24 -6.45
CA ILE A 98 4.05 0.21 -6.53
C ILE A 98 5.51 0.56 -6.84
N GLY A 99 5.87 0.63 -8.12
CA GLY A 99 7.21 1.10 -8.50
C GLY A 99 7.86 0.39 -9.69
N SER A 100 7.20 -0.55 -10.35
CA SER A 100 7.61 -0.88 -11.72
C SER A 100 7.21 0.29 -12.61
N TYR A 101 8.12 1.27 -12.72
CA TYR A 101 8.14 2.12 -13.92
C TYR A 101 7.97 1.18 -15.11
N PRO A 102 7.04 1.45 -16.05
CA PRO A 102 7.06 0.72 -17.31
C PRO A 102 8.49 0.87 -17.86
N PRO A 103 9.06 -0.16 -18.53
CA PRO A 103 10.31 0.03 -19.26
C PRO A 103 10.15 1.32 -20.07
N ILE A 104 11.09 2.24 -19.91
CA ILE A 104 11.07 3.60 -20.47
C ILE A 104 11.04 3.45 -21.99
N ASN A 105 9.85 3.23 -22.56
CA ASN A 105 9.56 3.18 -23.98
C ASN A 105 8.09 3.52 -24.28
N SER A 106 7.35 4.01 -23.29
CA SER A 106 5.99 4.52 -23.48
C SER A 106 5.88 5.88 -22.81
N LEU A 107 6.44 6.90 -23.45
CA LEU A 107 6.15 8.29 -23.13
C LEU A 107 4.65 8.54 -23.38
N THR A 108 3.84 8.57 -22.34
CA THR A 108 2.65 9.42 -22.34
C THR A 108 2.40 9.89 -20.92
N ALA A 109 2.56 11.19 -20.76
CA ALA A 109 2.58 11.94 -19.52
C ALA A 109 1.28 11.77 -18.72
N PHE A 110 1.40 11.43 -17.43
CA PHE A 110 0.41 11.86 -16.45
C PHE A 110 0.68 13.33 -16.14
N ALA A 111 -0.16 14.21 -16.69
CA ALA A 111 -0.23 15.60 -16.26
C ALA A 111 -0.85 15.62 -14.85
N GLU A 112 -0.04 15.96 -13.84
CA GLU A 112 -0.55 16.40 -12.55
C GLU A 112 -1.29 17.74 -12.74
N THR A 113 -2.61 17.71 -12.86
CA THR A 113 -3.42 18.88 -12.50
C THR A 113 -3.56 18.91 -10.98
N ARG A 114 -2.63 19.58 -10.30
CA ARG A 114 -2.87 20.08 -8.94
C ARG A 114 -3.71 21.36 -9.04
N THR A 115 -5.01 21.23 -8.86
CA THR A 115 -5.86 22.37 -8.50
C THR A 115 -5.70 22.60 -7.00
N CYS A 116 -4.84 23.55 -6.62
CA CYS A 116 -4.81 24.10 -5.28
C CYS A 116 -6.00 25.07 -5.13
N GLU A 117 -7.04 24.61 -4.44
CA GLU A 117 -8.14 25.43 -3.97
C GLU A 117 -7.63 26.23 -2.74
N ALA A 118 -7.25 27.48 -2.96
CA ALA A 118 -6.83 28.41 -1.91
C ALA A 118 -7.86 29.54 -1.79
N ALA A 119 -8.38 29.66 -0.57
CA ALA A 119 -9.35 30.64 -0.13
C ALA A 119 -8.86 32.10 -0.18
N SER A 120 -9.82 33.00 -0.42
CA SER A 120 -9.90 34.43 -0.05
C SER A 120 -8.92 35.48 -0.63
N PRO A 121 -9.42 36.60 -1.19
CA PRO A 121 -8.62 37.69 -1.71
C PRO A 121 -8.43 38.81 -0.67
N SER A 122 -7.32 38.79 0.07
CA SER A 122 -6.89 39.97 0.82
C SER A 122 -5.42 39.85 1.25
N CYS A 123 -4.48 40.26 0.41
CA CYS A 123 -3.35 41.08 0.83
C CYS A 123 -2.48 41.46 -0.38
N LEU A 124 -2.57 42.72 -0.79
CA LEU A 124 -1.46 43.41 -1.43
C LEU A 124 -0.23 43.36 -0.50
N THR A 125 0.98 43.18 -1.05
CA THR A 125 2.14 44.07 -0.79
C THR A 125 3.37 43.66 -1.61
N ARG A 126 3.77 44.59 -2.50
CA ARG A 126 5.12 44.98 -2.97
C ARG A 126 6.21 43.91 -3.18
N LEU A 127 6.55 43.69 -4.45
CA LEU A 127 7.89 43.27 -4.87
C LEU A 127 8.81 44.49 -5.01
N HIS A 128 9.86 44.57 -4.20
CA HIS A 128 11.06 45.36 -4.49
C HIS A 128 12.08 44.45 -5.21
N PRO A 129 12.68 44.85 -6.34
CA PRO A 129 13.80 44.13 -6.93
C PRO A 129 15.11 44.54 -6.22
N LEU A 130 15.84 43.56 -5.68
CA LEU A 130 17.23 43.73 -5.26
C LEU A 130 18.14 43.15 -6.35
N PHE A 131 18.84 44.05 -7.01
CA PHE A 131 19.99 43.80 -7.88
C PHE A 131 21.10 43.03 -7.16
N LYS A 132 21.71 42.07 -7.86
CA LYS A 132 23.14 41.70 -7.72
C LYS A 132 23.58 40.92 -8.98
N SER A 133 24.23 41.60 -9.91
CA SER A 133 25.65 41.41 -10.26
C SER A 133 26.14 42.55 -11.12
#